data_AF-A0A5E4QLP6-F1
#
_entry.id   AF-A0A5E4QLP6-F1
#
_cell.length_a   1.000
_cell.length_b   1.000
_cell.length_c   1.000
_cell.angle_alpha   90.00
_cell.angle_beta   90.00
_cell.angle_gamma   90.00
#
_symmetry.space_group_name_H-M   'P 1'
#
loop_
_entity.id
_entity.type
_entity.pdbx_description
1 polymer ?
#
loop_
_entity_poly.entity_id
_entity_poly.type
_entity_poly.pdbx_seq_one_letter_code
_entity_poly.pdbx_strand_id
1 'polypeptide(L)'
;RIAPLKSNGFYINFIKNKESDVIRRYITNLRQSKDSELKVGLLNFISPWKLCAGVSLGLAVRSLISNASVLCKAQPPSRIIQRRPNINKDSEKFDWNRFFGYLKPHKWLLLAAVAAAFTFFYIHLLALVGERVASQMKQDLFVSILNQDMSFFDQERTGELVNRLTVDVQDFKSSFKQTISGGLRAITQVVGSAVSLLVISPHLTGLTLVCVPSVVIGGTFIGSLLRKLSRDVQAQIEKATLVAEEAIANIRTVRAFAGEENEAKMFAEECETAADLSTELGLGVGLFQAGTNFMVLATMFLGGHLMSTGQMSAGDVMAFLVNAQTIQRSVAQISLLFGSVVKGVSAGGRVFEIYEAAKTANADEFIRKFPAGYETLVGERGMSLSGGQKQRIAIARAVLKNPPVMILDEATSALDASSEREVQRALESASKGRTVLVIAHRLSTIINADLIVVLHRGSIVEMGTHDQLKKQKGHYWNLIKQQDQGADDSRSL
;
A
#
# COMPACT_ATOMS: atom_id res chain seq x y z
N ARG A 1 -22.67 33.37 27.80
CA ARG A 1 -23.93 33.60 28.56
C ARG A 1 -23.95 35.05 29.01
N ILE A 2 -25.13 35.67 28.91
CA ILE A 2 -25.52 37.09 28.94
C ILE A 2 -24.97 37.90 30.14
N ALA A 3 -24.44 39.11 29.89
CA ALA A 3 -24.86 40.35 30.56
C ALA A 3 -24.37 41.62 29.82
N PRO A 4 -25.14 42.74 29.82
CA PRO A 4 -25.02 43.87 28.89
C PRO A 4 -24.53 45.15 29.59
N LEU A 5 -24.47 46.26 28.82
CA LEU A 5 -24.59 47.68 29.19
C LEU A 5 -23.41 48.60 28.80
N LYS A 6 -23.77 49.56 27.93
CA LYS A 6 -23.57 51.01 28.04
C LYS A 6 -22.15 51.51 28.36
N SER A 7 -21.50 52.08 27.36
CA SER A 7 -21.42 53.54 27.19
C SER A 7 -20.28 53.88 26.21
N ASN A 8 -20.62 54.11 24.95
CA ASN A 8 -19.74 54.84 24.02
C ASN A 8 -20.47 56.13 23.64
N GLY A 9 -20.68 56.99 24.63
CA GLY A 9 -20.84 58.42 24.45
C GLY A 9 -19.55 59.07 24.96
N PHE A 10 -19.09 60.11 24.27
CA PHE A 10 -17.79 60.81 24.42
C PHE A 10 -16.65 60.25 23.57
N TYR A 11 -16.65 60.60 22.28
CA TYR A 11 -15.48 61.17 21.59
C TYR A 11 -15.93 61.84 20.28
N ILE A 12 -16.82 62.82 20.39
CA ILE A 12 -17.00 63.88 19.39
C ILE A 12 -16.73 65.19 20.14
N ASN A 13 -15.47 65.62 20.18
CA ASN A 13 -15.02 67.02 20.29
C ASN A 13 -13.54 67.11 20.65
N PHE A 14 -12.65 66.76 19.71
CA PHE A 14 -11.22 67.03 19.85
C PHE A 14 -10.59 67.68 18.61
N ILE A 15 -11.37 68.46 17.85
CA ILE A 15 -10.86 69.25 16.69
C ILE A 15 -10.76 70.75 17.00
N LYS A 16 -10.96 71.21 18.26
CA LYS A 16 -11.08 72.67 18.49
C LYS A 16 -10.36 73.34 19.65
N ASN A 17 -9.42 72.71 20.38
CA ASN A 17 -8.64 73.46 21.39
C ASN A 17 -7.13 73.27 21.28
N LYS A 18 -6.43 74.42 21.33
CA LYS A 18 -4.98 74.63 21.31
C LYS A 18 -4.34 73.93 22.52
N GLU A 19 -3.18 73.31 22.32
CA GLU A 19 -2.49 72.51 23.35
C GLU A 19 -2.19 73.32 24.62
N SER A 20 -2.54 72.75 25.78
CA SER A 20 -2.20 73.29 27.10
C SER A 20 -0.86 72.70 27.56
N ASP A 21 0.02 73.56 28.10
CA ASP A 21 1.40 73.29 28.57
C ASP A 21 1.52 72.20 29.66
N VAL A 22 0.42 71.61 30.10
CA VAL A 22 0.39 70.49 31.05
C VAL A 22 0.94 69.19 30.44
N ILE A 23 0.83 69.01 29.11
CA ILE A 23 1.32 67.79 28.42
C ILE A 23 2.86 67.80 28.29
N ARG A 24 3.50 68.96 28.22
CA ARG A 24 4.97 69.07 28.13
C ARG A 24 5.70 68.60 29.38
N ARG A 25 5.09 68.70 30.57
CA ARG A 25 5.72 68.29 31.84
C ARG A 25 5.70 66.79 32.10
N TYR A 26 4.81 66.03 31.47
CA TYR A 26 4.74 64.58 31.66
C TYR A 26 5.78 63.80 30.83
N ILE A 27 6.35 64.43 29.80
CA ILE A 27 7.32 63.78 28.90
C ILE A 27 8.76 63.85 29.45
N THR A 28 9.05 64.74 30.41
CA THR A 28 10.41 64.94 30.95
C THR A 28 10.82 64.01 32.10
N ASN A 29 9.92 63.16 32.62
CA ASN A 29 10.18 62.30 33.79
C ASN A 29 10.08 60.79 33.51
N LEU A 30 10.58 60.32 32.36
CA LEU A 30 10.86 58.89 32.18
C LEU A 30 12.34 58.62 32.46
N ARG A 31 12.58 58.12 33.68
CA ARG A 31 13.84 57.64 34.22
C ARG A 31 14.50 56.66 33.24
N GLN A 32 15.71 56.97 32.77
CA GLN A 32 16.53 56.01 32.02
C GLN A 32 16.84 54.80 32.90
N SER A 33 16.26 53.65 32.54
CA SER A 33 16.69 52.34 33.05
C SER A 33 18.01 51.99 32.40
N LYS A 34 19.05 51.76 33.20
CA LYS A 34 20.34 51.19 32.78
C LYS A 34 20.08 49.78 32.21
N ASP A 35 20.36 49.57 30.94
CA ASP A 35 20.39 48.23 30.35
C ASP A 35 21.49 47.41 31.04
N SER A 36 21.12 46.28 31.65
CA SER A 36 22.08 45.24 31.99
C SER A 36 22.38 44.44 30.72
N GLU A 37 23.66 44.33 30.37
CA GLU A 37 24.13 43.50 29.27
C GLU A 37 23.70 42.04 29.49
N LEU A 38 22.67 41.62 28.74
CA LEU A 38 22.34 40.21 28.58
C LEU A 38 23.45 39.55 27.76
N LYS A 39 24.26 38.71 28.43
CA LYS A 39 25.31 37.88 27.82
C LYS A 39 24.78 37.10 26.61
N VAL A 40 25.20 37.52 25.42
CA VAL A 40 24.90 36.91 24.10
C VAL A 40 25.56 35.52 23.92
N GLY A 41 26.29 35.00 24.92
CA GLY A 41 27.08 33.77 24.80
C GLY A 41 26.33 32.44 24.93
N LEU A 42 25.07 32.42 25.41
CA LEU A 42 24.40 31.15 25.77
C LEU A 42 23.51 30.53 24.66
N LEU A 43 23.30 31.25 23.55
CA LEU A 43 22.45 30.79 22.45
C LEU A 43 23.22 30.13 21.28
N ASN A 44 24.55 30.04 21.37
CA ASN A 44 25.39 29.53 20.27
C ASN A 44 25.73 28.03 20.33
N PHE A 45 25.15 27.24 21.23
CA PHE A 45 25.40 25.79 21.27
C PHE A 45 24.15 24.99 21.62
N ILE A 46 23.13 25.01 20.75
CA ILE A 46 22.01 24.07 20.87
C ILE A 46 21.69 23.50 19.48
N SER A 47 21.85 22.18 19.38
CA SER A 47 21.70 21.40 18.15
C SER A 47 20.28 21.50 17.54
N PRO A 48 20.14 21.31 16.21
CA PRO A 48 18.86 21.47 15.49
C PRO A 48 17.71 20.61 16.05
N TRP A 49 18.02 19.48 16.68
CA TRP A 49 17.01 18.57 17.25
C TRP A 49 16.28 19.16 18.48
N LYS A 50 16.96 19.99 19.28
CA LYS A 50 16.37 20.61 20.48
C LYS A 50 15.47 21.80 20.14
N LEU A 51 15.68 22.45 18.99
CA LEU A 51 14.84 23.58 18.53
C LEU A 51 13.44 23.13 18.10
N CYS A 52 13.32 22.03 17.35
CA CYS A 52 12.01 21.60 16.87
C CYS A 52 11.16 20.95 17.97
N ALA A 53 11.75 20.13 18.85
CA ALA A 53 11.02 19.50 19.95
C ALA A 53 10.82 20.45 21.15
N GLY A 54 11.82 21.26 21.51
CA GLY A 54 11.75 22.13 22.69
C GLY A 54 10.84 23.34 22.50
N VAL A 55 10.81 23.92 21.28
CA VAL A 55 9.94 25.08 21.00
C VAL A 55 8.49 24.66 20.81
N SER A 56 8.23 23.52 20.15
CA SER A 56 6.86 23.00 19.98
C SER A 56 6.27 22.48 21.29
N LEU A 57 7.04 21.74 22.10
CA LEU A 57 6.61 21.27 23.42
C LEU A 57 6.47 22.45 24.39
N GLY A 58 7.38 23.42 24.35
CA GLY A 58 7.32 24.63 25.18
C GLY A 58 6.12 25.52 24.84
N LEU A 59 5.78 25.66 23.55
CA LEU A 59 4.58 26.39 23.10
C LEU A 59 3.29 25.62 23.41
N ALA A 60 3.28 24.29 23.27
CA ALA A 60 2.14 23.46 23.61
C ALA A 60 1.85 23.46 25.11
N VAL A 61 2.88 23.29 25.94
CA VAL A 61 2.78 23.36 27.41
C VAL A 61 2.35 24.75 27.87
N ARG A 62 2.87 25.82 27.26
CA ARG A 62 2.46 27.19 27.56
C ARG A 62 1.03 27.50 27.10
N SER A 63 0.60 26.94 25.97
CA SER A 63 -0.79 27.03 25.47
C SER A 63 -1.78 26.22 26.30
N LEU A 64 -1.35 25.13 26.94
CA LEU A 64 -2.17 24.31 27.83
C LEU A 64 -2.26 24.91 29.25
N ILE A 65 -1.19 25.53 29.74
CA ILE A 65 -1.14 26.12 31.09
C ILE A 65 -1.75 27.53 31.14
N SER A 66 -1.63 28.31 30.07
CA SER A 66 -2.25 29.64 30.02
C SER A 66 -3.48 29.64 29.12
N ASN A 67 -4.67 29.79 29.71
CA ASN A 67 -5.88 30.27 29.05
C ASN A 67 -5.73 31.76 28.66
N ALA A 68 -4.59 32.13 28.06
CA ALA A 68 -4.28 33.48 27.65
C ALA A 68 -4.41 33.55 26.12
N SER A 69 -5.40 34.31 25.65
CA SER A 69 -5.46 34.75 24.26
C SER A 69 -4.12 35.38 23.88
N VAL A 70 -3.52 34.87 22.80
CA VAL A 70 -2.28 35.43 22.24
C VAL A 70 -2.61 36.80 21.65
N LEU A 71 -2.51 37.85 22.46
CA LEU A 71 -2.56 39.23 22.00
C LEU A 71 -1.22 39.58 21.34
N CYS A 72 -1.19 39.54 20.02
CA CYS A 72 -0.12 40.16 19.22
C CYS A 72 -0.14 41.67 19.46
N LYS A 73 0.60 42.15 20.46
CA LYS A 73 0.81 43.58 20.66
C LYS A 73 2.02 44.01 19.82
N ALA A 74 1.74 44.62 18.67
CA ALA A 74 2.75 45.27 17.86
C ALA A 74 3.45 46.37 18.69
N GLN A 75 4.77 46.43 18.60
CA GLN A 75 5.62 47.41 19.27
C GLN A 75 5.68 48.70 18.43
N PRO A 76 5.25 49.88 18.92
CA PRO A 76 5.61 51.17 18.34
C PRO A 76 6.72 51.84 19.17
N PRO A 77 7.58 52.69 18.58
CA PRO A 77 7.42 53.34 17.28
C PRO A 77 8.59 53.07 16.32
N SER A 78 8.33 52.43 15.18
CA SER A 78 9.19 52.59 14.00
C SER A 78 8.38 53.24 12.88
N ARG A 79 8.67 54.54 12.67
CA ARG A 79 8.20 55.42 11.60
C ARG A 79 6.68 55.63 11.49
N ILE A 80 6.29 56.87 11.78
CA ILE A 80 5.07 57.51 11.29
C ILE A 80 5.05 57.35 9.77
N ILE A 81 4.10 56.58 9.24
CA ILE A 81 3.79 56.55 7.81
C ILE A 81 3.14 57.90 7.51
N GLN A 82 3.92 58.86 7.01
CA GLN A 82 3.34 59.95 6.24
C GLN A 82 2.67 59.32 5.02
N ARG A 83 1.35 59.43 4.95
CA ARG A 83 0.59 59.13 3.74
C ARG A 83 1.09 60.08 2.65
N ARG A 84 1.89 59.57 1.70
CA ARG A 84 2.27 60.36 0.51
C ARG A 84 0.98 60.76 -0.23
N PRO A 85 0.73 62.05 -0.47
CA PRO A 85 -0.42 62.47 -1.25
C PRO A 85 -0.07 62.28 -2.74
N ASN A 86 -0.36 61.10 -3.28
CA ASN A 86 -0.41 60.72 -4.72
C ASN A 86 0.25 59.37 -5.00
N ILE A 87 -0.35 58.28 -4.52
CA ILE A 87 -0.13 56.95 -5.12
C ILE A 87 -1.51 56.31 -5.31
N ASN A 88 -2.11 56.56 -6.48
CA ASN A 88 -3.07 55.63 -7.08
C ASN A 88 -2.24 54.50 -7.69
N LYS A 89 -2.13 53.36 -6.99
CA LYS A 89 -1.77 52.05 -7.58
C LYS A 89 -2.00 50.96 -6.54
N ASP A 90 -3.19 50.39 -6.57
CA ASP A 90 -3.58 49.15 -5.89
C ASP A 90 -2.89 47.92 -6.51
N SER A 91 -1.57 47.83 -6.39
CA SER A 91 -0.88 46.57 -6.63
C SER A 91 0.39 46.47 -5.82
N GLU A 92 0.25 46.31 -4.49
CA GLU A 92 1.28 45.69 -3.68
C GLU A 92 1.39 44.21 -4.07
N LYS A 93 1.94 43.94 -5.26
CA LYS A 93 2.35 42.59 -5.64
C LYS A 93 3.48 42.20 -4.69
N PHE A 94 3.34 41.03 -4.07
CA PHE A 94 4.36 40.48 -3.19
C PHE A 94 5.73 40.46 -3.90
N ASP A 95 6.70 41.18 -3.32
CA ASP A 95 8.02 41.37 -3.90
C ASP A 95 8.88 40.10 -3.70
N TRP A 96 8.71 39.13 -4.61
CA TRP A 96 9.40 37.84 -4.60
C TRP A 96 10.93 37.99 -4.47
N ASN A 97 11.51 38.96 -5.15
CA ASN A 97 12.96 39.20 -5.13
C ASN A 97 13.47 39.59 -3.74
N ARG A 98 12.68 40.36 -2.99
CA ARG A 98 13.03 40.79 -1.63
C ARG A 98 12.83 39.66 -0.63
N PHE A 99 11.77 38.86 -0.79
CA PHE A 99 11.55 37.64 -0.01
C PHE A 99 12.69 36.64 -0.18
N PHE A 100 13.08 36.32 -1.43
CA PHE A 100 14.24 35.47 -1.68
C PHE A 100 15.55 36.09 -1.18
N GLY A 101 15.66 37.43 -1.19
CA GLY A 101 16.76 38.15 -0.55
C GLY A 101 16.90 37.87 0.95
N TYR A 102 15.78 37.84 1.69
CA TYR A 102 15.76 37.50 3.12
C TYR A 102 16.03 36.02 3.40
N LEU A 103 15.71 35.11 2.46
CA LEU A 103 15.98 33.68 2.62
C LEU A 103 17.38 33.24 2.16
N LYS A 104 18.10 34.04 1.36
CA LYS A 104 19.48 33.75 0.92
C LYS A 104 20.50 33.43 2.03
N PRO A 105 20.50 34.05 3.22
CA PRO A 105 21.39 33.65 4.31
C PRO A 105 20.96 32.34 5.01
N HIS A 106 19.70 31.91 4.85
CA HIS A 106 19.11 30.75 5.53
C HIS A 106 18.79 29.60 4.55
N LYS A 107 19.64 29.36 3.56
CA LYS A 107 19.40 28.35 2.50
C LYS A 107 19.12 26.95 3.03
N TRP A 108 19.80 26.54 4.10
CA TRP A 108 19.62 25.22 4.72
C TRP A 108 18.28 25.06 5.44
N LEU A 109 17.78 26.13 6.07
CA LEU A 109 16.45 26.15 6.68
C LEU A 109 15.35 26.14 5.61
N LEU A 110 15.56 26.85 4.49
CA LEU A 110 14.67 26.78 3.33
C LEU A 110 14.61 25.36 2.78
N LEU A 111 15.76 24.72 2.58
CA LEU A 111 15.85 23.34 2.09
C LEU A 111 15.09 22.37 3.03
N ALA A 112 15.28 22.50 4.34
CA ALA A 112 14.58 21.69 5.33
C ALA A 112 13.05 21.92 5.31
N ALA A 113 12.61 23.17 5.17
CA ALA A 113 11.18 23.51 5.08
C ALA A 113 10.55 22.94 3.80
N VAL A 114 11.26 23.02 2.67
CA VAL A 114 10.83 22.42 1.40
C VAL A 114 10.75 20.90 1.51
N ALA A 115 11.75 20.26 2.10
CA ALA A 115 11.73 18.82 2.35
C ALA A 115 10.52 18.42 3.24
N ALA A 116 10.23 19.18 4.30
CA ALA A 116 9.08 18.94 5.17
C ALA A 116 7.74 19.05 4.39
N ALA A 117 7.60 20.07 3.55
CA ALA A 117 6.41 20.24 2.70
C ALA A 117 6.23 19.06 1.74
N PHE A 118 7.30 18.58 1.10
CA PHE A 118 7.25 17.37 0.27
C PHE A 118 6.89 16.12 1.06
N THR A 119 7.41 15.98 2.29
CA THR A 119 7.04 14.85 3.15
C THR A 119 5.56 14.84 3.48
N PHE A 120 5.00 15.99 3.83
CA PHE A 120 3.57 16.13 4.08
C PHE A 120 2.74 15.78 2.84
N PHE A 121 3.10 16.35 1.68
CA PHE A 121 2.35 16.15 0.44
C PHE A 121 2.36 14.68 0.00
N TYR A 122 3.53 14.00 0.02
CA TYR A 122 3.56 12.59 -0.39
C TYR A 122 2.77 11.71 0.59
N ILE A 123 2.86 11.94 1.91
CA ILE A 123 2.14 11.13 2.91
C ILE A 123 0.64 11.29 2.70
N HIS A 124 0.18 12.51 2.49
CA HIS A 124 -1.23 12.80 2.28
C HIS A 124 -1.74 12.20 0.96
N LEU A 125 -1.01 12.37 -0.14
CA LEU A 125 -1.39 11.82 -1.45
C LEU A 125 -1.47 10.29 -1.42
N LEU A 126 -0.48 9.64 -0.82
CA LEU A 126 -0.47 8.18 -0.71
C LEU A 126 -1.58 7.66 0.21
N ALA A 127 -1.94 8.41 1.26
CA ALA A 127 -3.08 8.09 2.11
C ALA A 127 -4.41 8.21 1.34
N LEU A 128 -4.60 9.28 0.55
CA LEU A 128 -5.80 9.46 -0.29
C LEU A 128 -5.96 8.34 -1.32
N VAL A 129 -4.88 8.00 -2.04
CA VAL A 129 -4.90 6.94 -3.04
C VAL A 129 -5.14 5.58 -2.36
N GLY A 130 -4.40 5.29 -1.27
CA GLY A 130 -4.55 4.04 -0.55
C GLY A 130 -5.94 3.82 0.04
N GLU A 131 -6.60 4.88 0.53
CA GLU A 131 -7.98 4.78 1.03
C GLU A 131 -8.99 4.55 -0.08
N ARG A 132 -8.86 5.25 -1.22
CA ARG A 132 -9.76 5.07 -2.36
C ARG A 132 -9.67 3.65 -2.91
N VAL A 133 -8.46 3.14 -3.11
CA VAL A 133 -8.23 1.77 -3.60
C VAL A 133 -8.80 0.75 -2.62
N ALA A 134 -8.55 0.91 -1.31
CA ALA A 134 -9.09 0.01 -0.31
C ALA A 134 -10.63 0.04 -0.25
N SER A 135 -11.23 1.23 -0.35
CA SER A 135 -12.70 1.38 -0.37
C SER A 135 -13.32 0.72 -1.61
N GLN A 136 -12.70 0.90 -2.77
CA GLN A 136 -13.16 0.29 -4.01
C GLN A 136 -13.04 -1.23 -3.94
N MET A 137 -11.88 -1.76 -3.53
CA MET A 137 -11.70 -3.21 -3.30
C MET A 137 -12.74 -3.81 -2.36
N LYS A 138 -13.13 -3.11 -1.29
CA LYS A 138 -14.20 -3.59 -0.38
C LYS A 138 -15.55 -3.68 -1.08
N GLN A 139 -15.90 -2.68 -1.89
CA GLN A 139 -17.18 -2.66 -2.60
C GLN A 139 -17.22 -3.79 -3.65
N ASP A 140 -16.17 -3.92 -4.44
CA ASP A 140 -16.07 -4.91 -5.51
C ASP A 140 -16.04 -6.34 -4.94
N LEU A 141 -15.28 -6.57 -3.86
CA LEU A 141 -15.25 -7.86 -3.15
C LEU A 141 -16.62 -8.21 -2.56
N PHE A 142 -17.33 -7.24 -1.96
CA PHE A 142 -18.65 -7.47 -1.39
C PHE A 142 -19.67 -7.87 -2.47
N VAL A 143 -19.69 -7.16 -3.61
CA VAL A 143 -20.53 -7.52 -4.76
C VAL A 143 -20.16 -8.90 -5.31
N SER A 144 -18.87 -9.20 -5.40
CA SER A 144 -18.39 -10.50 -5.89
C SER A 144 -18.77 -11.66 -4.97
N ILE A 145 -18.71 -11.47 -3.64
CA ILE A 145 -19.15 -12.46 -2.65
C ILE A 145 -20.65 -12.72 -2.80
N LEU A 146 -21.48 -11.69 -2.93
CA LEU A 146 -22.94 -11.85 -3.07
C LEU A 146 -23.37 -12.64 -4.32
N ASN A 147 -22.53 -12.65 -5.36
CA ASN A 147 -22.81 -13.35 -6.62
C ASN A 147 -22.25 -14.79 -6.66
N GLN A 148 -21.73 -15.33 -5.56
CA GLN A 148 -21.24 -16.71 -5.51
C GLN A 148 -22.37 -17.73 -5.36
N ASP A 149 -22.12 -18.95 -5.84
CA ASP A 149 -23.04 -20.08 -5.74
C ASP A 149 -23.15 -20.58 -4.28
N MET A 150 -24.28 -21.20 -3.91
CA MET A 150 -24.52 -21.67 -2.53
C MET A 150 -23.42 -22.62 -2.01
N SER A 151 -22.84 -23.43 -2.91
CA SER A 151 -21.72 -24.33 -2.56
C SER A 151 -20.48 -23.61 -2.03
N PHE A 152 -20.27 -22.35 -2.40
CA PHE A 152 -19.18 -21.52 -1.86
C PHE A 152 -19.47 -21.13 -0.40
N PHE A 153 -20.72 -20.75 -0.11
CA PHE A 153 -21.17 -20.41 1.24
C PHE A 153 -21.27 -21.63 2.17
N ASP A 154 -21.42 -22.84 1.63
CA ASP A 154 -21.39 -24.08 2.40
C ASP A 154 -19.95 -24.48 2.83
N GLN A 155 -18.93 -24.00 2.12
CA GLN A 155 -17.52 -24.33 2.38
C GLN A 155 -16.81 -23.29 3.26
N GLU A 156 -17.14 -22.01 3.12
CA GLU A 156 -16.46 -20.89 3.78
C GLU A 156 -17.30 -20.36 4.94
N ARG A 157 -16.72 -20.25 6.15
CA ARG A 157 -17.43 -19.71 7.31
C ARG A 157 -17.73 -18.22 7.08
N THR A 158 -18.93 -17.77 7.43
CA THR A 158 -19.33 -16.36 7.31
C THR A 158 -18.34 -15.39 7.97
N GLY A 159 -17.73 -15.79 9.10
CA GLY A 159 -16.71 -15.01 9.79
C GLY A 159 -15.41 -14.82 8.98
N GLU A 160 -15.02 -15.83 8.19
CA GLU A 160 -13.83 -15.76 7.34
C GLU A 160 -14.04 -14.80 6.16
N LEU A 161 -15.24 -14.81 5.56
CA LEU A 161 -15.60 -13.86 4.50
C LEU A 161 -15.58 -12.40 4.99
N VAL A 162 -16.05 -12.16 6.22
CA VAL A 162 -15.98 -10.82 6.86
C VAL A 162 -14.53 -10.43 7.15
N ASN A 163 -13.70 -11.38 7.60
CA ASN A 163 -12.28 -11.15 7.84
C ASN A 163 -11.55 -10.76 6.55
N ARG A 164 -11.81 -11.48 5.45
CA ARG A 164 -11.30 -11.16 4.11
C ARG A 164 -11.75 -9.78 3.61
N LEU A 165 -12.98 -9.37 3.89
CA LEU A 165 -13.50 -8.05 3.50
C LEU A 165 -12.87 -6.90 4.30
N THR A 166 -12.44 -7.16 5.53
CA THR A 166 -12.02 -6.11 6.47
C THR A 166 -10.51 -6.12 6.71
N VAL A 167 -9.97 -7.19 7.27
CA VAL A 167 -8.57 -7.33 7.69
C VAL A 167 -7.66 -7.45 6.47
N ASP A 168 -7.94 -8.36 5.53
CA ASP A 168 -7.06 -8.56 4.36
C ASP A 168 -6.94 -7.29 3.52
N VAL A 169 -8.06 -6.57 3.31
CA VAL A 169 -8.03 -5.30 2.56
C VAL A 169 -7.24 -4.22 3.30
N GLN A 170 -7.30 -4.21 4.63
CA GLN A 170 -6.53 -3.28 5.45
C GLN A 170 -5.04 -3.60 5.44
N ASP A 171 -4.68 -4.89 5.47
CA ASP A 171 -3.31 -5.37 5.34
C ASP A 171 -2.74 -5.08 3.95
N PHE A 172 -3.54 -5.23 2.89
CA PHE A 172 -3.16 -4.82 1.54
C PHE A 172 -2.87 -3.31 1.47
N LYS A 173 -3.77 -2.47 1.99
CA LYS A 173 -3.59 -1.00 2.05
C LYS A 173 -2.30 -0.63 2.77
N SER A 174 -2.05 -1.24 3.93
CA SER A 174 -0.85 -0.99 4.73
C SER A 174 0.41 -1.42 3.96
N SER A 175 0.38 -2.60 3.36
CA SER A 175 1.49 -3.16 2.57
C SER A 175 1.78 -2.34 1.32
N PHE A 176 0.76 -1.87 0.61
CA PHE A 176 0.89 -0.99 -0.54
C PHE A 176 1.56 0.33 -0.16
N LYS A 177 1.07 0.97 0.92
CA LYS A 177 1.65 2.20 1.44
C LYS A 177 3.11 2.00 1.84
N GLN A 178 3.43 0.91 2.54
CA GLN A 178 4.77 0.61 3.00
C GLN A 178 5.72 0.31 1.83
N THR A 179 5.26 -0.45 0.83
CA THR A 179 6.01 -0.80 -0.38
C THR A 179 6.38 0.43 -1.19
N ILE A 180 5.40 1.28 -1.51
CA ILE A 180 5.66 2.47 -2.34
C ILE A 180 6.49 3.50 -1.58
N SER A 181 6.04 3.91 -0.39
CA SER A 181 6.74 4.98 0.34
C SER A 181 8.07 4.52 0.93
N GLY A 182 8.11 3.33 1.52
CA GLY A 182 9.30 2.78 2.13
C GLY A 182 10.32 2.34 1.08
N GLY A 183 9.87 1.68 0.01
CA GLY A 183 10.75 1.16 -1.05
C GLY A 183 11.41 2.27 -1.83
N LEU A 184 10.62 3.22 -2.34
CA LEU A 184 11.16 4.35 -3.10
C LEU A 184 12.13 5.19 -2.27
N ARG A 185 11.79 5.47 -1.01
CA ARG A 185 12.66 6.19 -0.09
C ARG A 185 13.96 5.43 0.17
N ALA A 186 13.88 4.14 0.47
CA ALA A 186 15.05 3.33 0.78
C ALA A 186 16.00 3.23 -0.42
N ILE A 187 15.48 3.00 -1.63
CA ILE A 187 16.27 2.98 -2.87
C ILE A 187 16.95 4.34 -3.09
N THR A 188 16.19 5.44 -3.00
CA THR A 188 16.73 6.80 -3.19
C THR A 188 17.79 7.13 -2.14
N GLN A 189 17.60 6.71 -0.89
CA GLN A 189 18.57 6.91 0.18
C GLN A 189 19.84 6.09 -0.03
N VAL A 190 19.75 4.82 -0.45
CA VAL A 190 20.93 4.00 -0.76
C VAL A 190 21.72 4.62 -1.91
N VAL A 191 21.06 4.99 -3.00
CA VAL A 191 21.71 5.62 -4.17
C VAL A 191 22.31 6.97 -3.79
N GLY A 192 21.55 7.82 -3.11
CA GLY A 192 22.00 9.15 -2.70
C GLY A 192 23.17 9.11 -1.71
N SER A 193 23.12 8.24 -0.71
CA SER A 193 24.23 8.06 0.24
C SER A 193 25.45 7.42 -0.41
N ALA A 194 25.28 6.48 -1.36
CA ALA A 194 26.39 5.90 -2.11
C ALA A 194 27.11 6.95 -2.97
N VAL A 195 26.37 7.81 -3.67
CA VAL A 195 26.92 8.94 -4.43
C VAL A 195 27.60 9.94 -3.50
N SER A 196 26.99 10.28 -2.36
CA SER A 196 27.59 11.18 -1.37
C SER A 196 28.90 10.63 -0.80
N LEU A 197 29.02 9.32 -0.59
CA LEU A 197 30.25 8.68 -0.13
C LEU A 197 31.37 8.84 -1.14
N LEU A 198 31.10 8.55 -2.42
CA LEU A 198 32.05 8.71 -3.53
C LEU A 198 32.60 10.13 -3.66
N VAL A 199 31.78 11.15 -3.36
CA VAL A 199 32.16 12.56 -3.42
C VAL A 199 33.04 13.00 -2.25
N ILE A 200 32.80 12.48 -1.03
CA ILE A 200 33.53 12.90 0.18
C ILE A 200 34.98 12.39 0.18
N SER A 201 35.20 11.09 -0.04
CA SER A 201 36.56 10.56 -0.12
C SER A 201 36.63 9.25 -0.93
N PRO A 202 37.30 9.24 -2.09
CA PRO A 202 37.44 8.02 -2.90
C PRO A 202 38.21 6.89 -2.16
N HIS A 203 39.17 7.26 -1.30
CA HIS A 203 40.03 6.33 -0.57
C HIS A 203 39.26 5.49 0.47
N LEU A 204 38.40 6.10 1.29
CA LEU A 204 37.52 5.32 2.19
C LEU A 204 36.38 4.66 1.42
N THR A 205 35.94 5.25 0.32
CA THR A 205 34.82 4.69 -0.45
C THR A 205 35.16 3.32 -1.02
N GLY A 206 36.39 3.13 -1.52
CA GLY A 206 36.88 1.82 -1.96
C GLY A 206 36.86 0.77 -0.84
N LEU A 207 37.24 1.15 0.38
CA LEU A 207 37.17 0.26 1.54
C LEU A 207 35.71 -0.07 1.91
N THR A 208 34.81 0.93 1.90
CA THR A 208 33.38 0.67 2.14
C THR A 208 32.70 -0.11 1.03
N LEU A 209 33.16 -0.01 -0.22
CA LEU A 209 32.63 -0.79 -1.32
C LEU A 209 32.92 -2.28 -1.14
N VAL A 210 33.95 -2.64 -0.37
CA VAL A 210 34.24 -4.03 0.03
C VAL A 210 33.53 -4.41 1.33
N CYS A 211 33.52 -3.52 2.32
CA CYS A 211 32.86 -3.78 3.60
C CYS A 211 31.33 -3.85 3.51
N VAL A 212 30.68 -3.00 2.72
CA VAL A 212 29.21 -2.93 2.63
C VAL A 212 28.63 -4.22 2.05
N PRO A 213 29.10 -4.76 0.90
CA PRO A 213 28.64 -6.07 0.42
C PRO A 213 28.93 -7.20 1.40
N SER A 214 30.07 -7.16 2.10
CA SER A 214 30.41 -8.17 3.11
C SER A 214 29.41 -8.16 4.28
N VAL A 215 29.01 -6.98 4.75
CA VAL A 215 27.98 -6.79 5.78
C VAL A 215 26.60 -7.20 5.27
N VAL A 216 26.27 -6.88 4.03
CA VAL A 216 24.99 -7.31 3.42
C VAL A 216 24.94 -8.83 3.30
N ILE A 217 25.99 -9.48 2.81
CA ILE A 217 26.04 -10.94 2.67
C ILE A 217 25.94 -11.61 4.05
N GLY A 218 26.78 -11.21 5.01
CA GLY A 218 26.71 -11.74 6.38
C GLY A 218 25.36 -11.49 7.05
N GLY A 219 24.80 -10.29 6.85
CA GLY A 219 23.48 -9.94 7.37
C GLY A 219 22.33 -10.68 6.70
N THR A 220 22.41 -10.98 5.40
CA THR A 220 21.42 -11.81 4.71
C THR A 220 21.46 -13.26 5.16
N PHE A 221 22.64 -13.81 5.47
CA PHE A 221 22.79 -15.15 6.02
C PHE A 221 22.15 -15.25 7.41
N ILE A 222 22.56 -14.38 8.35
CA ILE A 222 21.96 -14.32 9.69
C ILE A 222 20.47 -14.01 9.60
N GLY A 223 20.07 -13.07 8.73
CA GLY A 223 18.68 -12.73 8.50
C GLY A 223 17.86 -13.88 7.90
N SER A 224 18.45 -14.79 7.13
CA SER A 224 17.75 -16.00 6.65
C SER A 224 17.45 -16.97 7.80
N LEU A 225 18.39 -17.11 8.74
CA LEU A 225 18.22 -17.91 9.95
C LEU A 225 17.14 -17.31 10.87
N LEU A 226 17.22 -16.00 11.14
CA LEU A 226 16.21 -15.27 11.91
C LEU A 226 14.81 -15.35 11.28
N ARG A 227 14.72 -15.32 9.94
CA ARG A 227 13.44 -15.51 9.23
C ARG A 227 12.89 -16.92 9.38
N LYS A 228 13.72 -17.95 9.44
CA LYS A 228 13.27 -19.32 9.71
C LYS A 228 12.68 -19.41 11.11
N LEU A 229 13.44 -18.95 12.12
CA LEU A 229 13.01 -18.94 13.50
C LEU A 229 11.74 -18.10 13.72
N SER A 230 11.64 -16.94 13.06
CA SER A 230 10.43 -16.11 13.08
C SER A 230 9.22 -16.79 12.44
N ARG A 231 9.39 -17.71 11.49
CA ARG A 231 8.27 -18.50 10.96
C ARG A 231 7.85 -19.58 11.95
N ASP A 232 8.81 -20.22 12.60
CA ASP A 232 8.56 -21.26 13.60
C ASP A 232 7.80 -20.69 14.82
N VAL A 233 8.19 -19.50 15.31
CA VAL A 233 7.45 -18.76 16.36
C VAL A 233 6.01 -18.50 15.94
N GLN A 234 5.80 -18.00 14.72
CA GLN A 234 4.48 -17.62 14.22
C GLN A 234 3.57 -18.84 14.06
N ALA A 235 4.13 -19.98 13.63
CA ALA A 235 3.39 -21.24 13.55
C ALA A 235 2.94 -21.73 14.93
N GLN A 236 3.75 -21.56 15.99
CA GLN A 236 3.31 -21.92 17.36
C GLN A 236 2.27 -20.95 17.92
N ILE A 237 2.39 -19.64 17.65
CA ILE A 237 1.37 -18.66 18.04
C ILE A 237 0.02 -19.01 17.38
N GLU A 238 0.04 -19.45 16.12
CA GLU A 238 -1.16 -19.88 15.41
C GLU A 238 -1.80 -21.13 16.07
N LYS A 239 -1.01 -22.13 16.47
CA LYS A 239 -1.53 -23.28 17.22
C LYS A 239 -2.17 -22.89 18.55
N ALA A 240 -1.52 -22.04 19.34
CA ALA A 240 -2.10 -21.54 20.58
C ALA A 240 -3.42 -20.80 20.35
N THR A 241 -3.50 -20.02 19.26
CA THR A 241 -4.72 -19.31 18.86
C THR A 241 -5.83 -20.30 18.46
N LEU A 242 -5.50 -21.36 17.71
CA LEU A 242 -6.45 -22.39 17.30
C LEU A 242 -7.03 -23.14 18.51
N VAL A 243 -6.19 -23.52 19.49
CA VAL A 243 -6.65 -24.12 20.75
C VAL A 243 -7.64 -23.21 21.47
N ALA A 244 -7.31 -21.92 21.58
CA ALA A 244 -8.21 -20.94 22.20
C ALA A 244 -9.52 -20.78 21.42
N GLU A 245 -9.47 -20.72 20.09
CA GLU A 245 -10.66 -20.62 19.24
C GLU A 245 -11.57 -21.85 19.41
N GLU A 246 -11.02 -23.07 19.42
CA GLU A 246 -11.79 -24.30 19.58
C GLU A 246 -12.48 -24.37 20.95
N ALA A 247 -11.76 -24.04 22.02
CA ALA A 247 -12.29 -24.03 23.38
C ALA A 247 -13.38 -22.96 23.57
N ILE A 248 -13.17 -21.75 23.02
CA ILE A 248 -14.13 -20.63 23.14
C ILE A 248 -15.37 -20.89 22.27
N ALA A 249 -15.19 -21.36 21.03
CA ALA A 249 -16.29 -21.67 20.14
C ALA A 249 -17.21 -22.77 20.72
N ASN A 250 -16.60 -23.75 21.40
CA ASN A 250 -17.30 -24.88 22.03
C ASN A 250 -17.42 -24.75 23.56
N ILE A 251 -17.49 -23.53 24.09
CA ILE A 251 -17.47 -23.28 25.55
C ILE A 251 -18.55 -24.05 26.33
N ARG A 252 -19.71 -24.31 25.71
CA ARG A 252 -20.77 -25.12 26.33
C ARG A 252 -20.34 -26.57 26.56
N THR A 253 -19.60 -27.14 25.62
CA THR A 253 -19.07 -28.51 25.71
C THR A 253 -17.98 -28.58 26.77
N VAL A 254 -17.04 -27.64 26.77
CA VAL A 254 -15.96 -27.57 27.79
C VAL A 254 -16.56 -27.51 29.20
N ARG A 255 -17.58 -26.66 29.42
CA ARG A 255 -18.27 -26.56 30.71
C ARG A 255 -19.10 -27.80 31.07
N ALA A 256 -19.71 -28.45 30.08
CA ALA A 256 -20.49 -29.67 30.32
C ALA A 256 -19.60 -30.83 30.83
N PHE A 257 -18.33 -30.86 30.41
CA PHE A 257 -17.34 -31.84 30.84
C PHE A 257 -16.44 -31.36 31.99
N ALA A 258 -16.66 -30.16 32.54
CA ALA A 258 -15.80 -29.52 33.55
C ALA A 258 -14.31 -29.51 33.14
N GLY A 259 -14.05 -29.27 31.85
CA GLY A 259 -12.73 -29.36 31.24
C GLY A 259 -11.91 -28.06 31.24
N GLU A 260 -12.36 -27.01 31.97
CA GLU A 260 -11.76 -25.67 31.87
C GLU A 260 -10.27 -25.64 32.25
N GLU A 261 -9.87 -26.36 33.29
CA GLU A 261 -8.46 -26.43 33.72
C GLU A 261 -7.58 -27.13 32.69
N ASN A 262 -8.11 -28.15 32.00
CA ASN A 262 -7.36 -28.91 31.00
C ASN A 262 -7.10 -28.06 29.75
N GLU A 263 -8.13 -27.35 29.26
CA GLU A 263 -8.00 -26.41 28.15
C GLU A 263 -7.07 -25.25 28.49
N ALA A 264 -7.18 -24.70 29.71
CA ALA A 264 -6.31 -23.64 30.18
C ALA A 264 -4.84 -24.09 30.26
N LYS A 265 -4.59 -25.33 30.70
CA LYS A 265 -3.24 -25.90 30.77
C LYS A 265 -2.66 -26.14 29.38
N MET A 266 -3.45 -26.68 28.44
CA MET A 266 -3.01 -26.89 27.05
C MET A 266 -2.66 -25.57 26.37
N PHE A 267 -3.49 -24.53 26.54
CA PHE A 267 -3.18 -23.20 26.05
C PHE A 267 -1.91 -22.61 26.70
N ALA A 268 -1.73 -22.80 28.01
CA ALA A 268 -0.55 -22.33 28.73
C ALA A 268 0.75 -22.97 28.22
N GLU A 269 0.74 -24.28 27.95
CA GLU A 269 1.89 -25.04 27.42
C GLU A 269 2.31 -24.56 26.02
N GLU A 270 1.34 -24.33 25.14
CA GLU A 270 1.59 -23.77 23.80
C GLU A 270 2.10 -22.32 23.88
N CYS A 271 1.55 -21.51 24.80
CA CYS A 271 2.06 -20.15 25.05
C CYS A 271 3.49 -20.13 25.60
N GLU A 272 3.83 -21.05 26.51
CA GLU A 272 5.18 -21.17 27.08
C GLU A 272 6.19 -21.57 26.00
N THR A 273 5.84 -22.58 25.19
CA THR A 273 6.66 -22.99 24.05
C THR A 273 6.87 -21.85 23.04
N ALA A 274 5.81 -21.09 22.75
CA ALA A 274 5.91 -19.90 21.88
C ALA A 274 6.79 -18.80 22.51
N ALA A 275 6.76 -18.64 23.84
CA ALA A 275 7.59 -17.69 24.56
C ALA A 275 9.07 -18.07 24.54
N ASP A 276 9.41 -19.35 24.69
CA ASP A 276 10.78 -19.84 24.60
C ASP A 276 11.39 -19.62 23.21
N LEU A 277 10.65 -19.98 22.16
CA LEU A 277 11.07 -19.71 20.77
C LEU A 277 11.18 -18.20 20.49
N SER A 278 10.25 -17.39 21.03
CA SER A 278 10.31 -15.93 20.91
C SER A 278 11.53 -15.35 21.62
N THR A 279 11.95 -15.95 22.73
CA THR A 279 13.15 -15.56 23.47
C THR A 279 14.42 -15.91 22.70
N GLU A 280 14.49 -17.09 22.09
CA GLU A 280 15.60 -17.48 21.19
C GLU A 280 15.70 -16.55 19.98
N LEU A 281 14.56 -16.22 19.35
CA LEU A 281 14.48 -15.22 18.30
C LEU A 281 14.95 -13.84 18.78
N GLY A 282 14.51 -13.42 19.95
CA GLY A 282 14.92 -12.17 20.58
C GLY A 282 16.42 -12.09 20.81
N LEU A 283 17.04 -13.17 21.30
CA LEU A 283 18.49 -13.28 21.47
C LEU A 283 19.21 -13.18 20.12
N GLY A 284 18.70 -13.85 19.09
CA GLY A 284 19.24 -13.76 17.73
C GLY A 284 19.18 -12.35 17.14
N VAL A 285 18.06 -11.64 17.32
CA VAL A 285 17.90 -10.23 16.92
C VAL A 285 18.85 -9.33 17.71
N GLY A 286 19.01 -9.58 19.01
CA GLY A 286 19.94 -8.86 19.89
C GLY A 286 21.40 -9.01 19.47
N LEU A 287 21.85 -10.24 19.19
CA LEU A 287 23.20 -10.54 18.68
C LEU A 287 23.45 -9.87 17.33
N PHE A 288 22.47 -9.92 16.43
CA PHE A 288 22.56 -9.24 15.14
C PHE A 288 22.72 -7.73 15.32
N GLN A 289 21.90 -7.09 16.17
CA GLN A 289 22.00 -5.66 16.44
C GLN A 289 23.35 -5.28 17.08
N ALA A 290 23.85 -6.09 18.02
CA ALA A 290 25.16 -5.89 18.62
C ALA A 290 26.28 -5.93 17.56
N GLY A 291 26.28 -6.94 16.69
CA GLY A 291 27.25 -7.06 15.60
C GLY A 291 27.25 -5.85 14.65
N THR A 292 26.06 -5.32 14.31
CA THR A 292 25.98 -4.12 13.48
C THR A 292 26.50 -2.86 14.19
N ASN A 293 26.29 -2.73 15.50
CA ASN A 293 26.82 -1.62 16.28
C ASN A 293 28.35 -1.68 16.41
N PHE A 294 28.93 -2.89 16.55
CA PHE A 294 30.37 -3.09 16.50
C PHE A 294 31.00 -2.64 15.17
N MET A 295 30.31 -2.87 14.05
CA MET A 295 30.76 -2.37 12.74
C MET A 295 30.80 -0.84 12.68
N VAL A 296 29.79 -0.15 13.25
CA VAL A 296 29.80 1.31 13.34
C VAL A 296 30.98 1.80 14.18
N LEU A 297 31.27 1.15 15.31
CA LEU A 297 32.42 1.47 16.14
C LEU A 297 33.75 1.27 15.39
N ALA A 298 33.88 0.19 14.61
CA ALA A 298 35.04 -0.07 13.77
C ALA A 298 35.23 1.02 12.71
N THR A 299 34.15 1.44 12.04
CA THR A 299 34.22 2.56 11.08
C THR A 299 34.58 3.89 11.74
N MET A 300 34.16 4.12 12.99
CA MET A 300 34.52 5.31 13.75
C MET A 300 36.01 5.30 14.14
N PHE A 301 36.53 4.16 14.57
CA PHE A 301 37.95 3.99 14.87
C PHE A 301 38.83 4.24 13.63
N LEU A 302 38.43 3.66 12.49
CA LEU A 302 39.16 3.83 11.23
C LEU A 302 39.09 5.28 10.72
N GLY A 303 37.92 5.91 10.79
CA GLY A 303 37.75 7.32 10.46
C GLY A 303 38.59 8.23 11.36
N GLY A 304 38.73 7.88 12.64
CA GLY A 304 39.63 8.55 13.59
C GLY A 304 41.10 8.45 13.21
N HIS A 305 41.55 7.27 12.72
CA HIS A 305 42.91 7.12 12.21
C HIS A 305 43.14 7.99 10.96
N LEU A 306 42.21 8.06 10.02
CA LEU A 306 42.40 8.90 8.84
C LEU A 306 42.42 10.39 9.19
N MET A 307 41.64 10.79 10.20
CA MET A 307 41.68 12.14 10.76
C MET A 307 43.05 12.46 11.38
N SER A 308 43.69 11.51 12.08
CA SER A 308 45.02 11.73 12.67
C SER A 308 46.11 11.86 11.61
N THR A 309 45.95 11.23 10.44
CA THR A 309 46.87 11.35 9.30
C THR A 309 46.66 12.62 8.46
N GLY A 310 45.66 13.45 8.80
CA GLY A 310 45.37 14.70 8.08
C GLY A 310 44.72 14.54 6.71
N GLN A 311 44.31 13.32 6.33
CA GLN A 311 43.68 13.04 5.02
C GLN A 311 42.20 13.46 4.96
N MET A 312 41.56 13.69 6.12
CA MET A 312 40.13 14.04 6.21
C MET A 312 39.85 15.03 7.32
N SER A 313 38.87 15.91 7.11
CA SER A 313 38.36 16.78 8.17
C SER A 313 37.40 16.02 9.09
N ALA A 314 37.21 16.52 10.31
CA ALA A 314 36.21 15.99 11.24
C ALA A 314 34.78 16.03 10.66
N GLY A 315 34.49 17.02 9.78
CA GLY A 315 33.21 17.12 9.09
C GLY A 315 32.98 15.98 8.09
N ASP A 316 34.02 15.59 7.36
CA ASP A 316 33.96 14.53 6.36
C ASP A 316 33.75 13.16 7.01
N VAL A 317 34.42 12.90 8.14
CA VAL A 317 34.22 11.67 8.93
C VAL A 317 32.79 11.59 9.47
N MET A 318 32.23 12.70 9.97
CA MET A 318 30.85 12.72 10.46
C MET A 318 29.83 12.51 9.33
N ALA A 319 30.03 13.16 8.19
CA ALA A 319 29.18 12.99 7.02
C ALA A 319 29.22 11.54 6.49
N PHE A 320 30.41 10.92 6.52
CA PHE A 320 30.60 9.52 6.16
C PHE A 320 29.85 8.56 7.10
N LEU A 321 29.98 8.74 8.42
CA LEU A 321 29.30 7.91 9.41
C LEU A 321 27.77 7.99 9.29
N VAL A 322 27.22 9.20 9.07
CA VAL A 322 25.77 9.39 8.88
C VAL A 322 25.28 8.72 7.59
N ASN A 323 26.03 8.83 6.50
CA ASN A 323 25.69 8.17 5.24
C ASN A 323 25.76 6.63 5.36
N ALA A 324 26.79 6.09 6.02
CA ALA A 324 26.93 4.65 6.25
C ALA A 324 25.78 4.09 7.09
N GLN A 325 25.39 4.77 8.17
CA GLN A 325 24.23 4.40 8.99
C GLN A 325 22.91 4.52 8.22
N THR A 326 22.79 5.49 7.33
CA THR A 326 21.60 5.64 6.48
C THR A 326 21.47 4.46 5.53
N ILE A 327 22.56 4.04 4.88
CA ILE A 327 22.57 2.84 4.03
C ILE A 327 22.17 1.60 4.82
N GLN A 328 22.73 1.39 6.02
CA GLN A 328 22.39 0.26 6.87
C GLN A 328 20.88 0.21 7.19
N ARG A 329 20.28 1.35 7.57
CA ARG A 329 18.84 1.44 7.85
C ARG A 329 17.99 1.20 6.62
N SER A 330 18.38 1.75 5.48
CA SER A 330 17.64 1.58 4.22
C SER A 330 17.69 0.14 3.72
N VAL A 331 18.83 -0.55 3.85
CA VAL A 331 18.95 -1.99 3.52
C VAL A 331 18.07 -2.84 4.44
N ALA A 332 18.08 -2.58 5.75
CA ALA A 332 17.19 -3.27 6.69
C ALA A 332 15.72 -3.03 6.33
N GLN A 333 15.36 -1.80 5.96
CA GLN A 333 14.01 -1.47 5.51
C GLN A 333 13.63 -2.22 4.23
N ILE A 334 14.52 -2.32 3.24
CA ILE A 334 14.29 -3.11 2.00
C ILE A 334 14.05 -4.58 2.33
N SER A 335 14.79 -5.15 3.28
CA SER A 335 14.57 -6.53 3.72
C SER A 335 13.19 -6.75 4.33
N LEU A 336 12.69 -5.79 5.13
CA LEU A 336 11.34 -5.84 5.68
C LEU A 336 10.27 -5.68 4.60
N LEU A 337 10.50 -4.79 3.64
CA LEU A 337 9.58 -4.54 2.53
C LEU A 337 9.37 -5.77 1.66
N PHE A 338 10.39 -6.62 1.50
CA PHE A 338 10.25 -7.86 0.75
C PHE A 338 9.14 -8.76 1.34
N GLY A 339 9.01 -8.81 2.67
CA GLY A 339 7.92 -9.53 3.34
C GLY A 339 6.54 -8.93 3.06
N SER A 340 6.44 -7.59 3.09
CA SER A 340 5.20 -6.88 2.76
C SER A 340 4.80 -7.01 1.28
N VAL A 341 5.78 -7.04 0.37
CA VAL A 341 5.55 -7.26 -1.06
C VAL A 341 4.99 -8.65 -1.30
N VAL A 342 5.57 -9.68 -0.70
CA VAL A 342 5.06 -11.06 -0.85
C VAL A 342 3.62 -11.17 -0.36
N LYS A 343 3.30 -10.60 0.82
CA LYS A 343 1.92 -10.54 1.34
C LYS A 343 0.97 -9.76 0.42
N GLY A 344 1.43 -8.63 -0.11
CA GLY A 344 0.63 -7.80 -1.03
C GLY A 344 0.38 -8.48 -2.38
N VAL A 345 1.38 -9.18 -2.92
CA VAL A 345 1.28 -9.94 -4.17
C VAL A 345 0.38 -11.16 -3.99
N SER A 346 0.46 -11.89 -2.87
CA SER A 346 -0.46 -13.00 -2.61
C SER A 346 -1.90 -12.53 -2.44
N ALA A 347 -2.13 -11.39 -1.80
CA ALA A 347 -3.46 -10.79 -1.69
C ALA A 347 -4.01 -10.31 -3.06
N GLY A 348 -3.13 -9.76 -3.92
CA GLY A 348 -3.48 -9.28 -5.26
C GLY A 348 -3.50 -10.35 -6.35
N GLY A 349 -2.90 -11.53 -6.13
CA GLY A 349 -2.80 -12.63 -7.10
C GLY A 349 -4.16 -13.06 -7.65
N ARG A 350 -5.19 -13.08 -6.80
CA ARG A 350 -6.57 -13.39 -7.18
C ARG A 350 -7.15 -12.45 -8.25
N VAL A 351 -6.77 -11.18 -8.25
CA VAL A 351 -7.22 -10.20 -9.26
C VAL A 351 -6.51 -10.45 -10.59
N PHE A 352 -5.23 -10.80 -10.54
CA PHE A 352 -4.48 -11.20 -11.73
C PHE A 352 -5.01 -12.51 -12.32
N GLU A 353 -5.40 -13.47 -11.50
CA GLU A 353 -6.03 -14.73 -11.95
C GLU A 353 -7.35 -14.49 -12.69
N ILE A 354 -8.18 -13.54 -12.24
CA ILE A 354 -9.43 -13.17 -12.93
C ILE A 354 -9.13 -12.58 -14.32
N TYR A 355 -8.14 -11.69 -14.41
CA TYR A 355 -7.70 -11.12 -15.68
C TYR A 355 -7.10 -12.19 -16.62
N GLU A 356 -6.30 -13.09 -16.04
CA GLU A 356 -5.87 -14.41 -16.49
C GLU A 356 -6.92 -15.19 -17.29
N ALA A 357 -7.95 -15.55 -16.54
CA ALA A 357 -9.06 -16.38 -16.97
C ALA A 357 -9.92 -15.68 -18.01
N ALA A 358 -10.21 -14.39 -17.84
CA ALA A 358 -10.97 -13.59 -18.79
C ALA A 358 -10.24 -13.44 -20.13
N LYS A 359 -8.91 -13.33 -20.14
CA LYS A 359 -8.10 -13.30 -21.36
C LYS A 359 -8.10 -14.66 -22.08
N THR A 360 -7.95 -15.75 -21.32
CA THR A 360 -8.00 -17.12 -21.86
C THR A 360 -9.36 -17.43 -22.51
N ALA A 361 -10.44 -16.90 -21.94
CA ALA A 361 -11.80 -17.07 -22.46
C ALA A 361 -12.20 -16.05 -23.55
N ASN A 362 -11.25 -15.23 -24.05
CA ASN A 362 -11.52 -14.14 -24.99
C ASN A 362 -12.63 -13.17 -24.51
N ALA A 363 -12.76 -12.99 -23.20
CA ALA A 363 -13.75 -12.11 -22.59
C ALA A 363 -13.20 -10.71 -22.28
N ASP A 364 -11.89 -10.58 -22.07
CA ASP A 364 -11.24 -9.31 -21.70
C ASP A 364 -11.55 -8.17 -22.69
N GLU A 365 -11.56 -8.45 -23.99
CA GLU A 365 -11.71 -7.41 -25.01
C GLU A 365 -13.06 -6.69 -24.95
N PHE A 366 -14.16 -7.41 -24.67
CA PHE A 366 -15.48 -6.80 -24.55
C PHE A 366 -15.72 -6.24 -23.15
N ILE A 367 -15.18 -6.89 -22.10
CA ILE A 367 -15.28 -6.40 -20.72
C ILE A 367 -14.66 -5.00 -20.60
N ARG A 368 -13.49 -4.78 -21.22
CA ARG A 368 -12.81 -3.47 -21.24
C ARG A 368 -13.59 -2.38 -21.98
N LYS A 369 -14.50 -2.75 -22.88
CA LYS A 369 -15.36 -1.80 -23.61
C LYS A 369 -16.56 -1.35 -22.78
N PHE A 370 -16.84 -1.99 -21.64
CA PHE A 370 -17.91 -1.56 -20.76
C PHE A 370 -17.55 -0.29 -19.98
N PRO A 371 -18.54 0.54 -19.59
CA PRO A 371 -18.31 1.82 -18.91
C PRO A 371 -17.48 1.74 -17.63
N ALA A 372 -17.60 0.62 -16.90
CA ALA A 372 -16.86 0.36 -15.66
C ALA A 372 -15.88 -0.83 -15.81
N GLY A 373 -15.61 -1.30 -17.03
CA GLY A 373 -14.74 -2.45 -17.26
C GLY A 373 -15.23 -3.71 -16.54
N TYR A 374 -14.34 -4.33 -15.76
CA TYR A 374 -14.63 -5.50 -14.92
C TYR A 374 -15.64 -5.20 -13.78
N GLU A 375 -15.82 -3.94 -13.40
CA GLU A 375 -16.77 -3.52 -12.36
C GLU A 375 -18.20 -3.29 -12.90
N THR A 376 -18.45 -3.63 -14.15
CA THR A 376 -19.76 -3.43 -14.77
C THR A 376 -20.77 -4.43 -14.20
N LEU A 377 -21.80 -3.92 -13.54
CA LEU A 377 -22.92 -4.74 -13.04
C LEU A 377 -23.65 -5.42 -14.21
N VAL A 378 -23.77 -6.74 -14.15
CA VAL A 378 -24.47 -7.57 -15.15
C VAL A 378 -25.68 -8.24 -14.49
N GLY A 379 -26.84 -8.21 -15.14
CA GLY A 379 -28.07 -8.85 -14.64
C GLY A 379 -29.32 -7.98 -14.85
N GLU A 380 -30.43 -8.31 -14.19
CA GLU A 380 -31.72 -7.60 -14.35
C GLU A 380 -31.67 -6.12 -14.00
N ARG A 381 -30.77 -5.74 -13.08
CA ARG A 381 -30.53 -4.35 -12.66
C ARG A 381 -29.31 -3.70 -13.32
N GLY A 382 -28.65 -4.41 -14.25
CA GLY A 382 -27.38 -4.02 -14.85
C GLY A 382 -27.40 -4.11 -16.37
N MET A 383 -26.21 -4.20 -16.96
CA MET A 383 -26.05 -4.37 -18.40
C MET A 383 -26.46 -5.79 -18.81
N SER A 384 -27.20 -5.90 -19.91
CA SER A 384 -27.52 -7.19 -20.52
C SER A 384 -26.35 -7.65 -21.39
N LEU A 385 -25.98 -8.93 -21.23
CA LEU A 385 -24.97 -9.57 -22.06
C LEU A 385 -25.61 -10.32 -23.20
N SER A 386 -24.95 -10.34 -24.36
CA SER A 386 -25.31 -11.26 -25.45
C SER A 386 -25.10 -12.71 -25.04
N GLY A 387 -25.75 -13.66 -25.73
CA GLY A 387 -25.57 -15.09 -25.48
C GLY A 387 -24.08 -15.50 -25.51
N GLY A 388 -23.34 -15.03 -26.51
CA GLY A 388 -21.91 -15.34 -26.66
C GLY A 388 -21.02 -14.71 -25.59
N GLN A 389 -21.39 -13.53 -25.08
CA GLN A 389 -20.70 -12.92 -23.94
C GLN A 389 -20.93 -13.72 -22.66
N LYS A 390 -22.18 -14.14 -22.39
CA LYS A 390 -22.51 -14.98 -21.23
C LYS A 390 -21.72 -16.30 -21.25
N GLN A 391 -21.64 -16.94 -22.41
CA GLN A 391 -20.90 -18.19 -22.57
C GLN A 391 -19.39 -18.02 -22.34
N ARG A 392 -18.79 -16.94 -22.85
CA ARG A 392 -17.36 -16.65 -22.58
C ARG A 392 -17.08 -16.37 -21.11
N ILE A 393 -18.00 -15.72 -20.39
CA ILE A 393 -17.87 -15.53 -18.94
C ILE A 393 -17.98 -16.86 -18.19
N ALA A 394 -18.89 -17.74 -18.61
CA ALA A 394 -19.00 -19.08 -18.05
C ALA A 394 -17.72 -19.91 -18.27
N ILE A 395 -17.10 -19.80 -19.46
CA ILE A 395 -15.80 -20.41 -19.77
C ILE A 395 -14.69 -19.82 -18.89
N ALA A 396 -14.64 -18.49 -18.74
CA ALA A 396 -13.68 -17.83 -17.84
C ALA A 396 -13.81 -18.35 -16.40
N ARG A 397 -15.04 -18.51 -15.90
CA ARG A 397 -15.31 -19.08 -14.57
C ARG A 397 -14.81 -20.53 -14.45
N ALA A 398 -15.02 -21.36 -15.47
CA ALA A 398 -14.51 -22.72 -15.50
C ALA A 398 -12.97 -22.76 -15.54
N VAL A 399 -12.34 -21.88 -16.32
CA VAL A 399 -10.87 -21.75 -16.40
C VAL A 399 -10.29 -21.33 -15.05
N LEU A 400 -10.92 -20.35 -14.38
CA LEU A 400 -10.49 -19.84 -13.07
C LEU A 400 -10.43 -20.94 -12.01
N LYS A 401 -11.40 -21.87 -12.03
CA LYS A 401 -11.45 -23.01 -11.09
C LYS A 401 -10.38 -24.08 -11.38
N ASN A 402 -9.77 -24.04 -12.57
CA ASN A 402 -8.77 -24.99 -13.06
C ASN A 402 -9.09 -26.49 -12.80
N PRO A 403 -10.26 -27.00 -13.25
CA PRO A 403 -10.66 -28.37 -12.99
C PRO A 403 -9.85 -29.39 -13.84
N PRO A 404 -9.59 -30.60 -13.32
CA PRO A 404 -8.92 -31.66 -14.09
C PRO A 404 -9.82 -32.26 -15.18
N VAL A 405 -11.15 -32.16 -15.02
CA VAL A 405 -12.16 -32.66 -15.96
C VAL A 405 -13.15 -31.55 -16.26
N MET A 406 -13.44 -31.33 -17.54
CA MET A 406 -14.45 -30.38 -18.02
C MET A 406 -15.56 -31.11 -18.77
N ILE A 407 -16.81 -30.72 -18.51
CA ILE A 407 -17.99 -31.19 -19.24
C ILE A 407 -18.56 -29.99 -20.00
N LEU A 408 -18.69 -30.12 -21.31
CA LEU A 408 -19.24 -29.11 -22.20
C LEU A 408 -20.58 -29.60 -22.74
N ASP A 409 -21.67 -29.05 -22.21
CA ASP A 409 -23.03 -29.38 -22.64
C ASP A 409 -23.52 -28.34 -23.66
N GLU A 410 -23.55 -28.72 -24.94
CA GLU A 410 -24.05 -27.90 -26.05
C GLU A 410 -23.63 -26.42 -26.01
N ALA A 411 -22.36 -26.14 -25.71
CA ALA A 411 -21.86 -24.80 -25.41
C ALA A 411 -21.92 -23.77 -26.57
N THR A 412 -22.55 -24.10 -27.70
CA THR A 412 -22.74 -23.24 -28.87
C THR A 412 -24.17 -23.25 -29.42
N SER A 413 -25.14 -23.92 -28.77
CA SER A 413 -26.47 -24.21 -29.37
C SER A 413 -27.45 -23.03 -29.46
N ALA A 414 -27.13 -21.83 -28.97
CA ALA A 414 -28.01 -20.66 -29.01
C ALA A 414 -27.33 -19.36 -29.48
N LEU A 415 -26.32 -19.47 -30.35
CA LEU A 415 -25.48 -18.35 -30.78
C LEU A 415 -25.64 -17.98 -32.25
N ASP A 416 -25.47 -16.69 -32.55
CA ASP A 416 -25.23 -16.15 -33.89
C ASP A 416 -23.84 -16.57 -34.42
N ALA A 417 -23.69 -16.66 -35.75
CA ALA A 417 -22.49 -17.19 -36.40
C ALA A 417 -21.19 -16.43 -36.06
N SER A 418 -21.28 -15.12 -35.76
CA SER A 418 -20.13 -14.32 -35.29
C SER A 418 -19.72 -14.69 -33.87
N SER A 419 -20.68 -14.72 -32.93
CA SER A 419 -20.43 -15.09 -31.53
C SER A 419 -19.94 -16.53 -31.39
N GLU A 420 -20.43 -17.44 -32.22
CA GLU A 420 -20.04 -18.86 -32.20
C GLU A 420 -18.53 -19.05 -32.43
N ARG A 421 -17.93 -18.34 -33.38
CA ARG A 421 -16.49 -18.44 -33.65
C ARG A 421 -15.62 -17.93 -32.51
N GLU A 422 -16.11 -16.95 -31.74
CA GLU A 422 -15.40 -16.41 -30.58
C GLU A 422 -15.50 -17.36 -29.38
N VAL A 423 -16.68 -17.94 -29.15
CA VAL A 423 -16.91 -18.94 -28.10
C VAL A 423 -16.13 -20.22 -28.39
N GLN A 424 -16.08 -20.68 -29.65
CA GLN A 424 -15.31 -21.87 -30.03
C GLN A 424 -13.82 -21.71 -29.74
N ARG A 425 -13.23 -20.56 -30.09
CA ARG A 425 -11.82 -20.26 -29.78
C ARG A 425 -11.54 -20.22 -28.28
N ALA A 426 -12.51 -19.73 -27.49
CA ALA A 426 -12.41 -19.75 -26.03
C ALA A 426 -12.46 -21.18 -25.47
N LEU A 427 -13.35 -22.04 -26.00
CA LEU A 427 -13.44 -23.45 -25.63
C LEU A 427 -12.16 -24.22 -25.97
N GLU A 428 -11.59 -24.03 -27.15
CA GLU A 428 -10.32 -24.65 -27.55
C GLU A 428 -9.17 -24.23 -26.62
N SER A 429 -9.10 -22.94 -26.29
CA SER A 429 -8.08 -22.42 -25.37
C SER A 429 -8.26 -22.98 -23.96
N ALA A 430 -9.49 -23.09 -23.48
CA ALA A 430 -9.82 -23.65 -22.17
C ALA A 430 -9.64 -25.18 -22.08
N SER A 431 -9.69 -25.89 -23.21
CA SER A 431 -9.62 -27.36 -23.26
C SER A 431 -8.19 -27.91 -23.27
N LYS A 432 -7.20 -27.08 -23.61
CA LYS A 432 -5.78 -27.52 -23.70
C LYS A 432 -5.29 -28.07 -22.36
N GLY A 433 -4.78 -29.30 -22.38
CA GLY A 433 -4.17 -29.96 -21.23
C GLY A 433 -5.16 -30.48 -20.18
N ARG A 434 -6.45 -30.60 -20.52
CA ARG A 434 -7.52 -31.07 -19.62
C ARG A 434 -8.29 -32.22 -20.26
N THR A 435 -8.89 -33.08 -19.44
CA THR A 435 -9.84 -34.09 -19.91
C THR A 435 -11.17 -33.41 -20.19
N VAL A 436 -11.65 -33.44 -21.43
CA VAL A 436 -12.88 -32.75 -21.84
C VAL A 436 -13.90 -33.74 -22.40
N LEU A 437 -15.09 -33.76 -21.81
CA LEU A 437 -16.25 -34.48 -22.32
C LEU A 437 -17.20 -33.47 -22.97
N VAL A 438 -17.48 -33.65 -24.27
CA VAL A 438 -18.36 -32.75 -25.02
C VAL A 438 -19.65 -33.47 -25.39
N ILE A 439 -20.79 -32.93 -24.98
CA ILE A 439 -22.11 -33.28 -25.49
C ILE A 439 -22.38 -32.35 -26.68
N ALA A 440 -22.24 -32.90 -27.87
CA ALA A 440 -22.19 -32.11 -29.09
C ALA A 440 -23.46 -32.28 -29.94
N HIS A 441 -24.03 -31.16 -30.35
CA HIS A 441 -25.10 -31.08 -31.35
C HIS A 441 -24.64 -30.43 -32.66
N ARG A 442 -23.39 -29.95 -32.77
CA ARG A 442 -22.87 -29.29 -33.99
C ARG A 442 -21.66 -30.03 -34.54
N LEU A 443 -21.57 -30.13 -35.86
CA LEU A 443 -20.44 -30.79 -36.51
C LEU A 443 -19.09 -30.11 -36.21
N SER A 444 -19.09 -28.78 -36.09
CA SER A 444 -17.90 -27.95 -35.82
C SER A 444 -17.19 -28.30 -34.51
N THR A 445 -17.92 -28.74 -33.49
CA THR A 445 -17.35 -29.18 -32.20
C THR A 445 -16.89 -30.63 -32.20
N ILE A 446 -17.37 -31.45 -33.15
CA ILE A 446 -17.11 -32.90 -33.20
C ILE A 446 -15.92 -33.25 -34.09
N ILE A 447 -15.69 -32.50 -35.18
CA ILE A 447 -14.66 -32.83 -36.19
C ILE A 447 -13.25 -32.96 -35.57
N ASN A 448 -12.94 -32.11 -34.60
CA ASN A 448 -11.61 -32.04 -33.97
C ASN A 448 -11.49 -32.87 -32.68
N ALA A 449 -12.48 -33.71 -32.36
CA ALA A 449 -12.43 -34.53 -31.15
C ALA A 449 -11.44 -35.69 -31.30
N ASP A 450 -10.66 -35.95 -30.25
CA ASP A 450 -9.72 -37.08 -30.19
C ASP A 450 -10.45 -38.43 -30.29
N LEU A 451 -11.64 -38.51 -29.71
CA LEU A 451 -12.51 -39.69 -29.71
C LEU A 451 -13.97 -39.26 -29.78
N ILE A 452 -14.72 -39.84 -30.73
CA ILE A 452 -16.16 -39.65 -30.87
C ILE A 452 -16.85 -40.93 -30.42
N VAL A 453 -17.91 -40.77 -29.61
CA VAL A 453 -18.75 -41.88 -29.12
C VAL A 453 -20.18 -41.64 -29.57
N VAL A 454 -20.76 -42.60 -30.29
CA VAL A 454 -22.14 -42.52 -30.78
C VAL A 454 -23.03 -43.38 -29.91
N LEU A 455 -24.06 -42.77 -29.35
CA LEU A 455 -25.07 -43.41 -28.52
C LEU A 455 -26.36 -43.66 -29.31
N HIS A 456 -26.89 -44.87 -29.26
CA HIS A 456 -28.21 -45.20 -29.78
C HIS A 456 -28.96 -46.08 -28.79
N ARG A 457 -30.18 -45.67 -28.40
CA ARG A 457 -31.04 -46.40 -27.43
C ARG A 457 -30.30 -46.75 -26.11
N GLY A 458 -29.48 -45.83 -25.61
CA GLY A 458 -28.74 -46.00 -24.36
C GLY A 458 -27.52 -46.94 -24.44
N SER A 459 -27.16 -47.42 -25.63
CA SER A 459 -25.97 -48.23 -25.86
C SER A 459 -24.98 -47.51 -26.79
N ILE A 460 -23.68 -47.71 -26.57
CA ILE A 460 -22.64 -47.21 -27.47
C ILE A 460 -22.62 -48.10 -28.72
N VAL A 461 -22.90 -47.51 -29.89
CA VAL A 461 -22.97 -48.25 -31.16
C VAL A 461 -21.71 -48.08 -32.01
N GLU A 462 -21.07 -46.92 -31.94
CA GLU A 462 -19.87 -46.61 -32.73
C GLU A 462 -18.91 -45.78 -31.89
N MET A 463 -17.61 -45.99 -32.10
CA MET A 463 -16.55 -45.26 -31.42
C MET A 463 -15.33 -45.13 -32.33
N GLY A 464 -14.77 -43.94 -32.45
CA GLY A 464 -13.58 -43.71 -33.28
C GLY A 464 -13.34 -42.23 -33.58
N THR A 465 -12.39 -41.95 -34.45
CA THR A 465 -12.13 -40.58 -34.97
C THR A 465 -13.11 -40.20 -36.07
N HIS A 466 -13.22 -38.91 -36.38
CA HIS A 466 -14.11 -38.39 -37.44
C HIS A 466 -13.93 -39.16 -38.77
N ASP A 467 -12.69 -39.32 -39.23
CA ASP A 467 -12.40 -39.97 -40.50
C ASP A 467 -12.70 -41.47 -40.51
N GLN A 468 -12.50 -42.15 -39.38
CA GLN A 468 -12.81 -43.58 -39.23
C GLN A 468 -14.32 -43.81 -39.31
N LEU A 469 -15.10 -43.05 -38.53
CA LEU A 469 -16.55 -43.19 -38.48
C LEU A 469 -17.22 -42.77 -39.80
N LYS A 470 -16.66 -41.75 -40.48
CA LYS A 470 -17.13 -41.31 -41.80
C LYS A 470 -16.99 -42.41 -42.87
N LYS A 471 -15.90 -43.19 -42.84
CA LYS A 471 -15.67 -44.29 -43.78
C LYS A 471 -16.60 -45.48 -43.55
N GLN A 472 -17.00 -45.73 -42.30
CA GLN A 472 -17.87 -46.84 -41.92
C GLN A 472 -19.30 -46.68 -42.44
N LYS A 473 -19.72 -45.46 -42.81
CA LYS A 473 -21.08 -45.14 -43.31
C LYS A 473 -22.21 -45.64 -42.39
N GLY A 474 -21.97 -45.66 -41.08
CA GLY A 474 -22.91 -46.11 -40.05
C GLY A 474 -23.82 -45.00 -39.51
N HIS A 475 -24.22 -45.11 -38.24
CA HIS A 475 -25.05 -44.15 -37.51
C HIS A 475 -24.45 -42.74 -37.49
N TYR A 476 -23.13 -42.61 -37.27
CA TYR A 476 -22.46 -41.31 -37.32
C TYR A 476 -22.61 -40.62 -38.68
N TRP A 477 -22.45 -41.36 -39.77
CA TRP A 477 -22.56 -40.85 -41.13
C TRP A 477 -23.98 -40.36 -41.45
N ASN A 478 -25.00 -41.08 -40.99
CA ASN A 478 -26.39 -40.67 -41.15
C ASN A 478 -26.69 -39.37 -40.39
N LEU A 479 -26.14 -39.18 -39.19
CA LEU A 479 -26.28 -37.93 -38.42
C LEU A 479 -25.64 -36.73 -39.14
N ILE A 480 -24.45 -36.91 -39.72
CA ILE A 480 -23.80 -35.84 -40.51
C ILE A 480 -24.66 -35.47 -41.72
N LYS A 481 -25.15 -36.47 -42.45
CA LYS A 481 -25.94 -36.24 -43.67
C LYS A 481 -27.24 -35.49 -43.39
N GLN A 482 -27.88 -35.75 -42.25
CA GLN A 482 -29.07 -35.03 -41.81
C GLN A 482 -28.77 -33.56 -41.47
N GLN A 483 -27.60 -33.26 -40.91
CA GLN A 483 -27.18 -31.88 -40.66
C GLN A 483 -26.84 -31.11 -41.93
N ASP A 484 -26.17 -31.73 -42.91
CA ASP A 484 -25.87 -31.10 -44.19
C ASP A 484 -27.15 -30.79 -45.00
N GLN A 485 -28.16 -31.65 -44.93
CA GLN A 485 -29.45 -31.42 -45.62
C GLN A 485 -30.24 -30.25 -45.02
N GLY A 486 -30.18 -30.04 -43.70
CA GLY A 486 -30.83 -28.88 -43.05
C GLY A 486 -30.14 -27.54 -43.32
N ALA A 487 -28.86 -27.54 -43.68
CA ALA A 487 -28.09 -26.34 -44.01
C ALA A 487 -28.33 -25.84 -45.45
N ASP A 488 -28.77 -26.71 -46.37
CA ASP A 488 -29.10 -26.35 -47.75
C ASP A 488 -30.52 -25.76 -47.86
N ASP A 489 -31.50 -26.33 -47.14
CA ASP A 489 -32.89 -25.81 -47.11
C ASP A 489 -33.00 -24.41 -46.49
N SER A 490 -32.07 -24.04 -45.59
CA SER A 490 -32.02 -22.71 -44.97
C SER A 490 -31.29 -21.65 -45.81
N ARG A 491 -30.66 -22.04 -46.93
CA ARG A 491 -30.09 -21.12 -47.92
C ARG A 491 -31.03 -20.84 -49.10
N SER A 492 -32.12 -21.60 -49.24
CA SER A 492 -33.11 -21.49 -50.32
C SER A 492 -34.41 -20.77 -49.94
N LEU A 493 -34.47 -20.11 -48.77
CA LEU A 493 -35.60 -19.30 -48.31
C LEU A 493 -35.22 -17.82 -48.17
#